data_AF-A0A7X8E3Y6-F1
#
_entry.id   AF-A0A7X8E3Y6-F1
#
_cell.length_a   1.000
_cell.length_b   1.000
_cell.length_c   1.000
_cell.angle_alpha   90.00
_cell.angle_beta   90.00
_cell.angle_gamma   90.00
#
_symmetry.space_group_name_H-M   'P 1'
#
loop_
_entity.id
_entity.type
_entity.pdbx_description
1 polymer ?
#
loop_
_entity_poly.entity_id
_entity_poly.type
_entity_poly.pdbx_seq_one_letter_code
_entity_poly.pdbx_strand_id
1 'polypeptide(L)'
;MGNINEKLDKLRSLIQDSDFLTGKGLSNEVNIRMFCYDPEDEMTVRHFIKQLEKDKSLECNLICHNLYNIFLEICDEKNIIDKIPDMEEKRGSDYLKDRILKFSTTKAFAEKMQYEDHEKGDVLMLTGVGEVYPFMRVHSLLEELQTGFDDIPIVVLYPGSFDGRAVTLFNEFTPNEYYRAFNII
;
A
#
# COMPACT_ATOMS: atom_id res chain seq x y z
N MET A 1 3.95 15.51 18.62
CA MET A 1 2.91 14.59 18.11
C MET A 1 1.91 15.44 17.37
N GLY A 2 1.99 15.45 16.03
CA GLY A 2 1.01 16.16 15.21
C GLY A 2 -0.31 15.39 15.24
N ASN A 3 -1.43 16.09 15.27
CA ASN A 3 -2.75 15.49 15.26
C ASN A 3 -2.94 14.69 13.95
N ILE A 4 -3.28 13.41 14.04
CA ILE A 4 -3.51 12.56 12.86
C ILE A 4 -4.51 13.19 11.89
N ASN A 5 -5.52 13.91 12.40
CA ASN A 5 -6.50 14.60 11.56
C ASN A 5 -5.84 15.68 10.68
N GLU A 6 -4.91 16.47 11.23
CA GLU A 6 -4.17 17.46 10.45
C GLU A 6 -3.29 16.81 9.37
N LYS A 7 -2.74 15.62 9.67
CA LYS A 7 -1.99 14.84 8.67
C LYS A 7 -2.91 14.34 7.55
N LEU A 8 -4.08 13.84 7.90
CA LEU A 8 -5.08 13.36 6.93
C LEU A 8 -5.63 14.51 6.06
N ASP A 9 -5.82 15.70 6.63
CA ASP A 9 -6.18 16.89 5.87
C ASP A 9 -5.10 17.26 4.84
N LYS A 10 -3.82 17.22 5.25
CA LYS A 10 -2.69 17.42 4.33
C LYS A 10 -2.64 16.36 3.23
N LEU A 11 -2.90 15.11 3.56
CA LEU A 11 -2.98 14.03 2.57
C LEU A 11 -4.06 14.34 1.53
N ARG A 12 -5.26 14.74 1.96
CA ARG A 12 -6.36 15.12 1.06
C ARG A 12 -6.00 16.30 0.17
N SER A 13 -5.32 17.32 0.70
CA SER A 13 -4.84 18.44 -0.11
C SER A 13 -3.77 18.00 -1.11
N LEU A 14 -2.83 17.13 -0.71
CA LEU A 14 -1.75 16.67 -1.56
C LEU A 14 -2.25 15.87 -2.78
N ILE A 15 -3.18 14.93 -2.58
CA ILE A 15 -3.66 14.08 -3.67
C ILE A 15 -4.44 14.84 -4.75
N GLN A 16 -4.82 16.09 -4.48
CA GLN A 16 -5.49 16.99 -5.42
C GLN A 16 -4.53 18.05 -5.99
N ASP A 17 -3.28 18.09 -5.52
CA ASP A 17 -2.31 19.07 -5.99
C ASP A 17 -1.85 18.76 -7.43
N SER A 18 -1.88 19.76 -8.30
CA SER A 18 -1.54 19.57 -9.72
C SER A 18 -0.08 19.19 -9.94
N ASP A 19 0.84 19.69 -9.12
CA ASP A 19 2.27 19.37 -9.24
C ASP A 19 2.52 17.92 -8.77
N PHE A 20 1.77 17.44 -7.77
CA PHE A 20 1.74 16.03 -7.36
C PHE A 20 1.17 15.12 -8.45
N LEU A 21 -0.01 15.44 -9.00
CA LEU A 21 -0.67 14.63 -10.04
C LEU A 21 0.13 14.54 -11.34
N THR A 22 0.91 15.58 -11.67
CA THR A 22 1.74 15.61 -12.88
C THR A 22 3.18 15.13 -12.65
N GLY A 23 3.54 14.76 -11.41
CA GLY A 23 4.90 14.30 -11.07
C GLY A 23 5.98 15.37 -11.32
N LYS A 24 5.61 16.65 -11.31
CA LYS A 24 6.51 17.74 -11.69
C LYS A 24 7.71 17.83 -10.74
N GLY A 25 8.91 17.81 -11.30
CA GLY A 25 10.18 17.86 -10.55
C GLY A 25 10.79 16.50 -10.23
N LEU A 26 10.13 15.41 -10.61
CA LEU A 26 10.68 14.05 -10.56
C LEU A 26 11.29 13.74 -11.93
N SER A 27 12.61 13.64 -12.01
CA SER A 27 13.35 13.46 -13.27
C SER A 27 13.15 12.03 -13.82
N ASN A 28 11.95 11.71 -14.31
CA ASN A 28 11.51 10.36 -14.74
C ASN A 28 11.54 9.30 -13.63
N GLU A 29 11.36 9.68 -12.36
CA GLU A 29 11.20 8.74 -11.24
C GLU A 29 9.73 8.57 -10.88
N VAL A 30 9.34 7.36 -10.48
CA VAL A 30 7.97 7.05 -10.03
C VAL A 30 7.63 7.90 -8.80
N ASN A 31 6.50 8.61 -8.84
CA ASN A 31 6.06 9.49 -7.76
C ASN A 31 5.47 8.69 -6.59
N ILE A 32 6.35 8.07 -5.79
CA ILE A 32 5.95 7.29 -4.61
C ILE A 32 5.98 8.17 -3.36
N ARG A 33 4.85 8.25 -2.68
CA ARG A 33 4.63 9.04 -1.49
C ARG A 33 4.25 8.16 -0.30
N MET A 34 5.04 8.19 0.76
CA MET A 34 4.77 7.47 2.01
C MET A 34 3.99 8.36 2.96
N PHE A 35 2.79 7.92 3.34
CA PHE A 35 2.01 8.49 4.42
C PHE A 35 2.20 7.65 5.68
N CYS A 36 3.15 8.05 6.51
CA CYS A 36 3.47 7.36 7.76
C CYS A 36 2.65 7.89 8.94
N TYR A 37 2.09 6.98 9.71
CA TYR A 37 1.29 7.27 10.91
C TYR A 37 1.58 6.25 12.02
N ASP A 38 1.26 6.62 13.26
CA ASP A 38 1.42 5.71 14.39
C ASP A 38 0.40 4.56 14.27
N PRO A 39 0.80 3.30 14.50
CA PRO A 39 -0.10 2.14 14.32
C PRO A 39 -1.40 2.22 15.15
N GLU A 40 -1.38 2.92 16.28
CA GLU A 40 -2.56 3.18 17.11
C GLU A 40 -3.65 3.97 16.37
N ASP A 41 -3.28 4.76 15.36
CA ASP A 41 -4.18 5.57 14.55
C ASP A 41 -4.82 4.80 13.38
N GLU A 42 -4.49 3.52 13.17
CA GLU A 42 -4.96 2.69 12.03
C GLU A 42 -6.47 2.80 11.80
N MET A 43 -7.26 2.72 12.88
CA MET A 43 -8.72 2.78 12.78
C MET A 43 -9.22 4.14 12.29
N THR A 44 -8.56 5.22 12.69
CA THR A 44 -8.85 6.59 12.24
C THR A 44 -8.49 6.74 10.77
N VAL A 45 -7.30 6.30 10.37
CA VAL A 45 -6.84 6.33 8.97
C VAL A 45 -7.77 5.52 8.08
N ARG A 46 -8.10 4.28 8.45
CA ARG A 46 -9.02 3.42 7.69
C ARG A 46 -10.41 4.03 7.55
N HIS A 47 -10.91 4.68 8.59
CA HIS A 47 -12.19 5.38 8.51
C HIS A 47 -12.13 6.56 7.52
N PHE A 48 -11.07 7.35 7.59
CA PHE A 48 -10.86 8.50 6.70
C PHE A 48 -10.73 8.07 5.23
N ILE A 49 -9.93 7.06 4.91
CA ILE A 49 -9.79 6.57 3.53
C ILE A 49 -11.11 6.06 2.97
N LYS A 50 -11.92 5.36 3.76
CA LYS A 50 -13.28 4.93 3.35
C LYS A 50 -14.23 6.09 3.07
N GLN A 51 -14.04 7.23 3.73
CA GLN A 51 -14.80 8.45 3.41
C GLN A 51 -14.26 9.09 2.13
N LEU A 52 -12.94 9.14 1.99
CA LEU A 52 -12.24 9.72 0.85
C LEU A 52 -12.58 8.98 -0.46
N GLU A 53 -12.61 7.65 -0.46
CA GLU A 53 -13.04 6.81 -1.59
C GLU A 53 -14.47 7.12 -2.07
N LYS A 54 -15.34 7.61 -1.18
CA LYS A 54 -16.73 7.94 -1.49
C LYS A 54 -16.94 9.40 -1.83
N ASP A 55 -15.90 10.22 -1.66
CA ASP A 55 -15.97 11.65 -1.85
C ASP A 55 -15.87 12.01 -3.33
N LYS A 56 -17.03 12.33 -3.92
CA LYS A 56 -17.13 12.75 -5.32
C LYS A 56 -16.67 14.19 -5.56
N SER A 57 -16.27 14.91 -4.52
CA SER A 57 -15.76 16.28 -4.66
C SER A 57 -14.26 16.35 -4.93
N LEU A 58 -13.56 15.21 -4.91
CA LEU A 58 -12.15 15.13 -5.24
C LEU A 58 -11.90 15.46 -6.71
N GLU A 59 -10.87 16.26 -6.97
CA GLU A 59 -10.41 16.59 -8.32
C GLU A 59 -9.53 15.50 -8.94
N CYS A 60 -9.36 14.36 -8.25
CA CYS A 60 -8.55 13.22 -8.68
C CYS A 60 -9.34 11.90 -8.63
N ASN A 61 -8.89 10.92 -9.39
CA ASN A 61 -9.43 9.56 -9.43
C ASN A 61 -8.66 8.69 -8.43
N LEU A 62 -9.24 8.44 -7.26
CA LEU A 62 -8.62 7.56 -6.28
C LEU A 62 -8.84 6.09 -6.61
N ILE A 63 -7.72 5.36 -6.75
CA ILE A 63 -7.73 3.92 -7.04
C ILE A 63 -7.13 3.22 -5.84
N CYS A 64 -8.02 2.77 -4.95
CA CYS A 64 -7.65 2.24 -3.66
C CYS A 64 -7.53 0.71 -3.70
N HIS A 65 -6.34 0.22 -3.37
CA HIS A 65 -6.06 -1.20 -3.22
C HIS A 65 -5.66 -1.50 -1.77
N ASN A 66 -6.48 -2.32 -1.09
CA ASN A 66 -6.08 -2.91 0.18
C ASN A 66 -5.31 -4.20 -0.08
N LEU A 67 -4.05 -4.23 0.35
CA LEU A 67 -3.14 -5.35 0.10
C LEU A 67 -3.60 -6.65 0.77
N TYR A 68 -4.29 -6.57 1.91
CA TYR A 68 -4.84 -7.76 2.56
C TYR A 68 -6.04 -8.33 1.78
N ASN A 69 -6.89 -7.47 1.21
CA ASN A 69 -7.97 -7.95 0.34
C ASN A 69 -7.43 -8.63 -0.92
N ILE A 70 -6.42 -8.03 -1.57
CA ILE A 70 -5.75 -8.66 -2.73
C ILE A 70 -5.13 -10.01 -2.33
N PHE A 71 -4.50 -10.07 -1.16
CA PHE A 71 -3.97 -11.31 -0.63
C PHE A 71 -5.05 -12.40 -0.49
N LEU A 72 -6.23 -12.04 0.02
CA LEU A 72 -7.36 -12.97 0.13
C LEU A 72 -7.83 -13.42 -1.25
N GLU A 73 -7.94 -12.52 -2.23
CA GLU A 73 -8.29 -12.89 -3.61
C GLU A 73 -7.30 -13.88 -4.22
N ILE A 74 -5.99 -13.66 -4.03
CA ILE A 74 -4.95 -14.59 -4.48
C ILE A 74 -5.11 -15.96 -3.81
N CYS A 75 -5.42 -15.98 -2.50
CA CYS A 75 -5.66 -17.22 -1.77
C CYS A 75 -6.91 -17.97 -2.27
N ASP A 76 -7.95 -17.23 -2.63
CA ASP A 76 -9.20 -17.76 -3.17
C ASP A 76 -8.97 -18.42 -4.54
N GLU A 77 -8.24 -17.75 -5.44
CA GLU A 77 -7.87 -18.32 -6.75
C GLU A 77 -7.05 -19.60 -6.64
N LYS A 78 -6.17 -19.69 -5.63
CA LYS A 78 -5.43 -20.92 -5.34
C LYS A 78 -6.28 -22.00 -4.65
N ASN A 79 -7.56 -21.73 -4.36
CA ASN A 79 -8.49 -22.62 -3.69
C ASN A 79 -7.91 -23.16 -2.37
N ILE A 80 -7.26 -22.27 -1.61
CA ILE A 80 -6.62 -22.63 -0.33
C ILE A 80 -7.38 -22.15 0.90
N ILE A 81 -8.25 -21.14 0.80
CA ILE A 81 -8.87 -20.48 1.96
C ILE A 81 -9.52 -21.49 2.90
N ASP A 82 -10.40 -22.34 2.38
CA ASP A 82 -11.10 -23.35 3.19
C ASP A 82 -10.19 -24.44 3.76
N LYS A 83 -8.97 -24.58 3.21
CA LYS A 83 -7.97 -25.58 3.63
C LYS A 83 -7.00 -25.03 4.66
N ILE A 84 -6.96 -23.71 4.88
CA ILE A 84 -6.03 -23.06 5.80
C ILE A 84 -6.14 -23.64 7.21
N PRO A 85 -7.34 -23.73 7.85
CA PRO A 85 -7.46 -24.21 9.22
C PRO A 85 -6.93 -25.64 9.38
N ASP A 86 -7.36 -26.53 8.48
CA ASP A 86 -6.94 -27.93 8.43
C ASP A 86 -5.43 -28.09 8.22
N MET A 87 -4.84 -27.25 7.38
CA MET A 87 -3.40 -27.31 7.08
C MET A 87 -2.57 -26.79 8.25
N GLU A 88 -3.00 -25.71 8.89
CA GLU A 88 -2.35 -25.16 10.06
C GLU A 88 -2.39 -26.15 11.23
N GLU A 89 -3.55 -26.76 11.50
CA GLU A 89 -3.69 -27.77 12.55
C GLU A 89 -2.77 -28.98 12.32
N LYS A 90 -2.67 -29.45 11.06
CA LYS A 90 -1.91 -30.67 10.72
C LYS A 90 -0.40 -30.43 10.56
N ARG A 91 0.02 -29.24 10.13
CA ARG A 91 1.41 -28.98 9.69
C ARG A 91 2.07 -27.76 10.35
N GLY A 92 1.31 -26.98 11.12
CA GLY A 92 1.79 -25.79 11.81
C GLY A 92 1.83 -24.53 10.93
N SER A 93 1.90 -23.39 11.60
CA SER A 93 1.85 -22.05 10.99
C SER A 93 3.06 -21.76 10.08
N ASP A 94 4.26 -22.24 10.43
CA ASP A 94 5.46 -22.04 9.60
C ASP A 94 5.32 -22.71 8.22
N TYR A 95 4.82 -23.95 8.21
CA TYR A 95 4.56 -24.67 6.97
C TYR A 95 3.51 -23.96 6.11
N LEU A 96 2.43 -23.48 6.74
CA LEU A 96 1.39 -22.73 6.05
C LEU A 96 1.95 -21.45 5.43
N LYS A 97 2.71 -20.68 6.20
CA LYS A 97 3.35 -19.44 5.75
C LYS A 97 4.27 -19.67 4.56
N ASP A 98 5.18 -20.64 4.64
CA ASP A 98 6.09 -20.98 3.53
C ASP A 98 5.33 -21.41 2.27
N ARG A 99 4.20 -22.08 2.44
CA ARG A 99 3.35 -22.47 1.31
C ARG A 99 2.63 -21.28 0.70
N ILE A 100 2.12 -20.35 1.51
CA ILE A 100 1.46 -19.13 1.05
C ILE A 100 2.43 -18.25 0.26
N LEU A 101 3.63 -18.02 0.81
CA LEU A 101 4.68 -17.18 0.21
C LEU A 101 5.11 -17.64 -1.19
N LYS A 102 4.93 -18.92 -1.52
CA LYS A 102 5.29 -19.45 -2.86
C LYS A 102 4.41 -18.90 -3.99
N PHE A 103 3.18 -18.48 -3.69
CA PHE A 103 2.26 -17.98 -4.70
C PHE A 103 1.82 -16.53 -4.46
N SER A 104 1.94 -16.01 -3.24
CA SER A 104 1.67 -14.60 -2.91
C SER A 104 2.84 -13.69 -3.28
N THR A 105 3.32 -13.76 -4.52
CA THR A 105 4.49 -13.03 -5.02
C THR A 105 4.17 -11.56 -5.30
N THR A 106 5.19 -10.68 -5.35
CA THR A 106 5.02 -9.27 -5.75
C THR A 106 4.32 -9.16 -7.09
N LYS A 107 4.71 -10.00 -8.04
CA LYS A 107 4.08 -10.10 -9.36
C LYS A 107 2.59 -10.47 -9.29
N ALA A 108 2.21 -11.46 -8.47
CA ALA A 108 0.79 -11.84 -8.31
C ALA A 108 -0.05 -10.67 -7.75
N PHE A 109 0.52 -9.88 -6.85
CA PHE A 109 -0.10 -8.66 -6.34
C PHE A 109 -0.19 -7.56 -7.42
N ALA A 110 0.90 -7.32 -8.16
CA ALA A 110 0.94 -6.34 -9.24
C ALA A 110 -0.08 -6.67 -10.34
N GLU A 111 -0.16 -7.94 -10.77
CA GLU A 111 -1.15 -8.42 -11.74
C GLU A 111 -2.59 -8.18 -11.27
N LYS A 112 -2.85 -8.27 -9.96
CA LYS A 112 -4.17 -7.99 -9.36
C LYS A 112 -4.53 -6.52 -9.27
N MET A 113 -3.53 -5.65 -9.21
CA MET A 113 -3.72 -4.19 -9.17
C MET A 113 -3.69 -3.57 -10.55
N GLN A 114 -3.10 -4.25 -11.54
CA GLN A 114 -2.96 -3.75 -12.89
C GLN A 114 -4.32 -3.54 -13.53
N TYR A 115 -4.51 -2.35 -14.10
CA TYR A 115 -5.64 -2.02 -14.95
C TYR A 115 -5.15 -1.31 -16.20
N GLU A 116 -5.88 -1.45 -17.31
CA GLU A 116 -5.52 -0.81 -18.57
C GLU A 116 -6.25 0.53 -18.73
N ASP A 117 -5.59 1.41 -19.48
CA ASP A 117 -5.89 2.83 -19.69
C ASP A 117 -5.94 3.65 -18.40
N HIS A 118 -4.76 4.00 -17.87
CA HIS A 118 -4.63 5.01 -16.82
C HIS A 118 -5.15 6.37 -17.29
N GLU A 119 -5.94 7.03 -16.44
CA GLU A 119 -6.47 8.36 -16.70
C GLU A 119 -5.61 9.45 -16.03
N LYS A 120 -5.60 10.65 -16.64
CA LYS A 120 -4.95 11.79 -16.00
C LYS A 120 -5.68 12.15 -14.71
N GLY A 121 -4.94 12.21 -13.62
CA GLY A 121 -5.50 12.47 -12.29
C GLY A 121 -5.74 11.20 -11.47
N ASP A 122 -5.43 10.02 -12.03
CA ASP A 122 -5.38 8.78 -11.26
C ASP A 122 -4.31 8.86 -10.16
N VAL A 123 -4.66 8.35 -8.99
CA VAL A 123 -3.74 8.19 -7.86
C VAL A 123 -3.92 6.79 -7.28
N LEU A 124 -2.87 5.98 -7.37
CA LEU A 124 -2.86 4.65 -6.77
C LEU A 124 -2.65 4.77 -5.26
N MET A 125 -3.61 4.31 -4.48
CA MET A 125 -3.56 4.37 -3.02
C MET A 125 -3.50 2.96 -2.42
N LEU A 126 -2.39 2.66 -1.74
CA LEU A 126 -2.15 1.35 -1.13
C LEU A 126 -2.44 1.39 0.38
N THR A 127 -3.38 0.55 0.81
CA THR A 127 -3.77 0.37 2.23
C THR A 127 -3.55 -1.08 2.68
N GLY A 128 -3.73 -1.37 3.97
CA GLY A 128 -3.61 -2.74 4.49
C GLY A 128 -2.18 -3.29 4.54
N VAL A 129 -1.17 -2.41 4.54
CA VAL A 129 0.25 -2.78 4.63
C VAL A 129 0.55 -3.56 5.92
N GLY A 130 -0.03 -3.12 7.05
CA GLY A 130 0.08 -3.84 8.31
C GLY A 130 -0.70 -5.17 8.32
N GLU A 131 -1.88 -5.19 7.70
CA GLU A 131 -2.78 -6.35 7.67
C GLU A 131 -2.22 -7.52 6.86
N VAL A 132 -1.52 -7.24 5.74
CA VAL A 132 -0.95 -8.27 4.86
C VAL A 132 0.38 -8.84 5.37
N TYR A 133 0.98 -8.24 6.39
CA TYR A 133 2.19 -8.75 7.00
C TYR A 133 1.92 -10.11 7.69
N PRO A 134 2.78 -11.13 7.56
CA PRO A 134 4.11 -11.15 6.93
C PRO A 134 4.13 -11.65 5.47
N PHE A 135 2.98 -11.77 4.81
CA PHE A 135 2.85 -12.41 3.49
C PHE A 135 3.30 -11.51 2.33
N MET A 136 3.27 -10.19 2.52
CA MET A 136 3.79 -9.22 1.55
C MET A 136 4.67 -8.17 2.24
N ARG A 137 5.76 -7.79 1.58
CA ARG A 137 6.64 -6.69 1.97
C ARG A 137 6.42 -5.53 1.00
N VAL A 138 5.94 -4.39 1.53
CA VAL A 138 5.55 -3.27 0.65
C VAL A 138 6.72 -2.71 -0.16
N HIS A 139 7.94 -2.70 0.38
CA HIS A 139 9.12 -2.20 -0.35
C HIS A 139 9.37 -3.04 -1.62
N SER A 140 9.29 -4.37 -1.52
CA SER A 140 9.45 -5.27 -2.67
C SER A 140 8.30 -5.12 -3.67
N LEU A 141 7.07 -4.91 -3.17
CA LEU A 141 5.91 -4.68 -4.03
C LEU A 141 6.06 -3.37 -4.81
N LEU A 142 6.50 -2.30 -4.17
CA LEU A 142 6.67 -1.01 -4.81
C LEU A 142 7.75 -1.03 -5.90
N GLU A 143 8.77 -1.88 -5.79
CA GLU A 143 9.75 -2.09 -6.86
C GLU A 143 9.12 -2.73 -8.10
N GLU A 144 8.22 -3.70 -7.91
CA GLU A 144 7.47 -4.35 -8.99
C GLU A 144 6.53 -3.35 -9.69
N LEU A 145 5.80 -2.55 -8.90
CA LEU A 145 4.82 -1.59 -9.41
C LEU A 145 5.43 -0.49 -10.29
N GLN A 146 6.75 -0.25 -10.21
CA GLN A 146 7.38 0.82 -10.99
C GLN A 146 7.30 0.62 -12.49
N THR A 147 7.18 -0.62 -12.96
CA THR A 147 7.13 -0.90 -14.41
C THR A 147 5.71 -0.75 -14.97
N GLY A 148 4.69 -0.82 -14.12
CA GLY A 148 3.29 -0.78 -14.52
C GLY A 148 2.55 0.51 -14.15
N PHE A 149 3.13 1.35 -13.29
CA PHE A 149 2.51 2.56 -12.73
C PHE A 149 3.49 3.75 -12.75
N ASP A 150 4.30 3.88 -13.80
CA ASP A 150 5.31 4.95 -13.92
C ASP A 150 4.70 6.31 -14.30
N ASP A 151 3.45 6.33 -14.76
CA ASP A 151 2.71 7.49 -15.24
C ASP A 151 1.71 8.07 -14.23
N ILE A 152 1.45 7.37 -13.12
CA ILE A 152 0.56 7.84 -12.05
C ILE A 152 1.25 7.85 -10.67
N PRO A 153 0.91 8.79 -9.78
CA PRO A 153 1.47 8.80 -8.43
C PRO A 153 0.93 7.66 -7.56
N ILE A 154 1.80 7.14 -6.69
CA ILE A 154 1.48 6.09 -5.72
C ILE A 154 1.56 6.66 -4.31
N VAL A 155 0.50 6.51 -3.54
CA VAL A 155 0.43 6.85 -2.11
C VAL A 155 0.33 5.59 -1.28
N VAL A 156 1.21 5.44 -0.29
CA VAL A 156 1.23 4.26 0.59
C VAL A 156 0.86 4.67 2.01
N LEU A 157 -0.21 4.08 2.54
CA LEU A 157 -0.63 4.26 3.92
C LEU A 157 0.16 3.28 4.79
N TYR A 158 1.18 3.78 5.47
CA TYR A 158 2.16 2.95 6.17
C TYR A 158 2.05 3.11 7.70
N PRO A 159 1.59 2.08 8.44
CA PRO A 159 1.52 2.11 9.90
C PRO A 159 2.91 1.91 10.51
N GLY A 160 3.63 3.01 10.74
CA GLY A 160 5.03 3.00 11.15
C GLY A 160 5.75 4.28 10.73
N SER A 161 7.04 4.17 10.41
CA SER A 161 7.89 5.31 10.07
C SER A 161 8.71 5.09 8.81
N PHE A 162 9.05 6.21 8.16
CA PHE A 162 9.97 6.28 7.02
C PHE A 162 10.92 7.46 7.21
N ASP A 163 12.23 7.19 7.25
CA ASP A 163 13.26 8.21 7.49
C ASP A 163 13.86 8.79 6.20
N GLY A 164 13.27 8.47 5.05
CA GLY A 164 13.80 8.80 3.72
C GLY A 164 14.75 7.75 3.14
N ARG A 165 15.15 6.75 3.93
CA ARG A 165 16.03 5.65 3.50
C ARG A 165 15.49 4.28 3.84
N ALA A 166 14.76 4.14 4.94
CA ALA A 166 14.26 2.87 5.42
C ALA A 166 12.86 3.01 6.02
N VAL A 167 12.03 1.99 5.76
CA VAL A 167 10.68 1.86 6.31
C VAL A 167 10.69 0.89 7.50
N THR A 168 10.04 1.29 8.59
CA THR A 168 9.97 0.55 9.85
C THR A 168 8.52 0.27 10.22
N LEU A 169 8.05 -0.95 9.95
CA LEU A 169 6.66 -1.34 10.19
C LEU A 169 6.38 -1.41 11.70
N PHE A 170 5.24 -0.87 12.10
CA PHE A 170 4.78 -0.75 13.48
C PHE A 170 5.73 -0.01 14.43
N ASN A 171 6.75 0.68 13.92
CA ASN A 171 7.84 1.27 14.71
C ASN A 171 8.62 0.27 15.58
N GLU A 172 8.44 -1.04 15.36
CA GLU A 172 9.02 -2.10 16.18
C GLU A 172 9.87 -3.08 15.37
N PHE A 173 9.56 -3.28 14.09
CA PHE A 173 10.24 -4.27 13.28
C PHE A 173 11.57 -3.76 12.74
N THR A 174 12.44 -4.68 12.31
CA THR A 174 13.70 -4.31 11.68
C THR A 174 13.45 -3.42 10.45
N PRO A 175 14.10 -2.25 10.37
CA PRO A 175 13.98 -1.35 9.22
C PRO A 175 14.37 -2.05 7.92
N ASN A 176 13.63 -1.77 6.85
CA ASN A 176 13.94 -2.26 5.50
C ASN A 176 14.32 -1.07 4.63
N GLU A 177 15.47 -1.13 3.97
CA GLU A 177 15.92 -0.06 3.08
C GLU A 177 14.95 0.13 1.90
N TYR A 178 14.58 1.37 1.64
CA TYR A 178 13.76 1.80 0.53
C TYR A 178 13.96 3.29 0.23
N TYR A 179 14.84 3.60 -0.72
CA TYR A 179 15.26 4.99 -1.03
C TYR A 179 14.39 5.68 -2.10
N ARG A 180 13.42 4.97 -2.69
CA ARG A 180 12.65 5.43 -3.86
C ARG A 180 11.33 6.13 -3.50
N ALA A 181 11.05 6.33 -2.22
CA ALA A 181 9.86 7.05 -1.74
C ALA A 181 10.22 8.44 -1.20
N PHE A 182 9.22 9.32 -1.22
CA PHE A 182 9.26 10.61 -0.56
C PHE A 182 8.23 10.65 0.58
N ASN A 183 8.54 11.36 1.67
CA ASN A 183 7.59 11.57 2.76
C ASN A 183 6.51 12.59 2.37
N ILE A 184 5.25 12.32 2.75
CA ILE A 184 4.14 13.25 2.58
C ILE A 184 4.18 14.38 3.62
N ILE A 185 4.71 14.11 4.82
CA ILE A 185 4.74 15.04 5.98
C ILE A 185 6.02 14.82 6.79
#